data_AF-A0A2S0U5P2-F1
#
_entry.id   AF-A0A2S0U5P2-F1
#
_cell.length_a   1.000
_cell.length_b   1.000
_cell.length_c   1.000
_cell.angle_alpha   90.00
_cell.angle_beta   90.00
_cell.angle_gamma   90.00
#
_symmetry.space_group_name_H-M   'P 1'
#
loop_
_entity.id
_entity.type
_entity.pdbx_description
1 polymer ?
#
loop_
_entity_poly.entity_id
_entity_poly.type
_entity_poly.pdbx_seq_one_letter_code
_entity_poly.pdbx_strand_id
1 'polypeptide(L)'
;MNMPSPSEIRRKADGVMSVANDMDREAGKYRSTVNGIGSWWQGEGAKAFKDGYAEIDSEIRRLLTKMRSLRDRVNNLASAVQRAEQEDEKRRLAEAASKSSSGSRRW
;
A
#
# COMPACT_ATOMS: atom_id res chain seq x y z
N MET A 1 9.24 -4.61 22.22
CA MET A 1 8.65 -4.91 20.90
C MET A 1 9.59 -4.30 19.87
N ASN A 2 10.16 -5.07 18.94
CA ASN A 2 11.11 -4.55 17.97
C ASN A 2 10.34 -3.87 16.82
N MET A 3 10.68 -2.63 16.48
CA MET A 3 10.05 -1.91 15.36
C MET A 3 10.50 -2.58 14.04
N PRO A 4 9.59 -2.88 13.10
CA PRO A 4 9.98 -3.37 11.78
C PRO A 4 10.85 -2.32 11.06
N SER A 5 11.88 -2.77 10.35
CA SER A 5 12.74 -1.87 9.59
C SER A 5 11.95 -1.19 8.44
N PRO A 6 12.37 0.01 8.00
CA PRO A 6 11.73 0.69 6.87
C PRO A 6 11.62 -0.17 5.59
N SER A 7 12.57 -1.08 5.36
CA SER A 7 12.57 -1.98 4.21
C SER A 7 11.49 -3.08 4.33
N GLU A 8 11.28 -3.63 5.52
CA GLU A 8 10.20 -4.58 5.79
C GLU A 8 8.83 -3.92 5.64
N ILE A 9 8.67 -2.68 6.11
CA ILE A 9 7.43 -1.92 5.97
C ILE A 9 7.11 -1.67 4.49
N ARG A 10 8.11 -1.26 3.69
CA ARG A 10 7.95 -1.09 2.23
C ARG A 10 7.56 -2.38 1.54
N ARG A 11 8.21 -3.50 1.89
CA ARG A 11 7.86 -4.82 1.34
C ARG A 11 6.40 -5.19 1.61
N LYS A 12 5.86 -4.84 2.78
CA LYS A 12 4.43 -5.03 3.08
C LYS A 12 3.55 -4.11 2.23
N ALA A 13 3.95 -2.86 2.00
CA ALA A 13 3.24 -1.94 1.10
C ALA A 13 3.21 -2.46 -0.35
N ASP A 14 4.32 -3.03 -0.83
CA ASP A 14 4.40 -3.65 -2.15
C ASP A 14 3.51 -4.89 -2.26
N GLY A 15 3.42 -5.68 -1.18
CA GLY A 15 2.46 -6.79 -1.09
C GLY A 15 1.01 -6.33 -1.26
N VAL A 16 0.61 -5.24 -0.61
CA VAL A 16 -0.73 -4.64 -0.80
C VAL A 16 -0.94 -4.22 -2.26
N MET A 17 0.08 -3.62 -2.88
CA MET A 17 0.01 -3.22 -4.29
C MET A 17 -0.14 -4.42 -5.23
N SER A 18 0.59 -5.50 -4.97
CA SER A 18 0.50 -6.73 -5.76
C SER A 18 -0.93 -7.28 -5.75
N VAL A 19 -1.52 -7.43 -4.57
CA VAL A 19 -2.91 -7.92 -4.44
C VAL A 19 -3.88 -6.97 -5.14
N ALA A 20 -3.68 -5.65 -5.03
CA ALA A 20 -4.54 -4.67 -5.72
C ALA A 20 -4.45 -4.82 -7.25
N ASN A 21 -3.26 -5.04 -7.79
CA ASN A 21 -3.05 -5.24 -9.22
C ASN A 21 -3.69 -6.55 -9.71
N ASP A 22 -3.58 -7.62 -8.92
CA ASP A 22 -4.21 -8.90 -9.27
C ASP A 22 -5.73 -8.80 -9.24
N MET A 23 -6.30 -8.12 -8.23
CA MET A 23 -7.73 -7.82 -8.17
C MET A 23 -8.21 -6.98 -9.37
N ASP A 24 -7.45 -5.96 -9.78
CA ASP A 24 -7.79 -5.11 -10.93
C ASP A 24 -7.79 -5.92 -12.25
N ARG A 25 -6.82 -6.83 -12.41
CA ARG A 25 -6.76 -7.75 -13.56
C ARG A 25 -7.97 -8.67 -13.61
N GLU A 26 -8.31 -9.33 -12.50
CA GLU A 26 -9.47 -10.23 -12.44
C GLU A 26 -10.78 -9.46 -12.66
N ALA A 27 -10.93 -8.27 -12.08
CA ALA A 27 -12.06 -7.40 -12.33
C ALA A 27 -12.21 -7.01 -13.81
N GLY A 28 -11.08 -6.79 -14.50
CA GLY A 28 -11.05 -6.57 -15.95
C GLY A 28 -11.60 -7.76 -16.74
N LYS A 29 -11.24 -8.99 -16.35
CA LYS A 29 -11.75 -10.22 -16.98
C LYS A 29 -13.26 -10.34 -16.79
N TYR A 30 -13.76 -10.19 -15.57
CA TYR A 30 -15.20 -10.28 -15.29
C TYR A 30 -16.00 -9.22 -16.05
N ARG A 31 -15.49 -7.99 -16.12
CA ARG A 31 -16.13 -6.91 -16.88
C ARG A 31 -16.20 -7.25 -18.36
N SER A 32 -15.13 -7.81 -18.92
CA SER A 32 -15.11 -8.28 -20.31
C SER A 32 -16.14 -9.40 -20.53
N THR A 33 -16.20 -10.38 -19.63
CA THR A 33 -17.20 -11.46 -19.67
C THR A 33 -18.61 -10.92 -19.66
N VAL A 34 -18.95 -10.05 -18.69
CA VAL A 34 -20.30 -9.45 -18.51
C VAL A 34 -20.72 -8.64 -19.73
N ASN A 35 -19.80 -7.88 -20.31
CA ASN A 35 -20.05 -7.14 -21.55
C ASN A 35 -20.30 -8.08 -22.73
N GLY A 36 -19.61 -9.22 -22.79
CA GLY A 36 -19.76 -10.24 -23.83
C GLY A 36 -21.09 -10.99 -23.79
N ILE A 37 -21.70 -11.19 -22.61
CA ILE A 37 -22.95 -11.95 -22.46
C ILE A 37 -24.11 -11.29 -23.19
N GLY A 38 -24.06 -9.96 -23.36
CA GLY A 38 -25.01 -9.19 -24.13
C GLY A 38 -25.03 -9.47 -25.64
N SER A 39 -24.31 -10.46 -26.14
CA SER A 39 -24.40 -10.93 -27.52
C SER A 39 -25.30 -12.16 -27.68
N TRP A 40 -25.46 -12.97 -26.63
CA TRP A 40 -26.15 -14.27 -26.69
C TRP A 40 -27.21 -14.46 -25.60
N TRP A 41 -27.26 -13.59 -24.59
CA TRP A 41 -28.30 -13.57 -23.57
C TRP A 41 -28.93 -12.17 -23.48
N GLN A 42 -30.23 -12.10 -23.76
CA GLN A 42 -31.02 -10.86 -23.79
C GLN A 42 -32.25 -10.95 -22.88
N GLY A 43 -32.93 -9.82 -22.71
CA GLY A 43 -34.16 -9.70 -21.94
C GLY A 43 -33.93 -9.24 -20.50
N GLU A 44 -34.99 -9.26 -19.70
CA GLU A 44 -35.01 -8.72 -18.34
C GLU A 44 -34.01 -9.43 -17.40
N GLY A 45 -33.82 -10.74 -17.55
CA GLY A 45 -32.83 -11.49 -16.77
C GLY A 45 -31.39 -11.04 -17.07
N ALA A 46 -31.05 -10.84 -18.34
CA ALA A 46 -29.74 -10.33 -18.75
C ALA A 46 -29.51 -8.89 -18.26
N LYS A 47 -30.57 -8.07 -18.24
CA LYS A 47 -30.53 -6.72 -17.67
C LYS A 47 -30.28 -6.76 -16.16
N ALA A 48 -31.08 -7.52 -15.41
CA ALA A 48 -30.93 -7.66 -13.95
C ALA A 48 -29.54 -8.17 -13.55
N PHE A 49 -29.00 -9.12 -14.30
CA PHE A 49 -27.63 -9.60 -14.10
C PHE A 49 -26.58 -8.49 -14.31
N LYS A 50 -26.68 -7.71 -15.40
CA LYS A 50 -25.74 -6.61 -15.68
C LYS A 50 -25.84 -5.51 -14.63
N ASP A 51 -27.06 -5.18 -14.20
CA ASP A 51 -27.31 -4.18 -13.16
C ASP A 51 -26.70 -4.63 -11.82
N GLY A 52 -26.92 -5.88 -11.41
CA GLY A 52 -26.29 -6.44 -10.22
C GLY A 52 -24.76 -6.50 -10.32
N TYR A 53 -24.22 -6.82 -11.50
CA TYR A 53 -22.77 -6.76 -11.71
C TYR A 53 -22.21 -5.34 -11.63
N ALA A 54 -22.95 -4.32 -12.06
CA ALA A 54 -22.50 -2.93 -11.97
C ALA A 54 -22.28 -2.49 -10.52
N GLU A 55 -23.10 -2.97 -9.58
CA GLU A 55 -22.89 -2.76 -8.15
C GLU A 55 -21.59 -3.41 -7.67
N ILE A 56 -21.35 -4.66 -8.06
CA ILE A 56 -20.11 -5.39 -7.76
C ILE A 56 -18.88 -4.67 -8.32
N ASP A 57 -18.92 -4.21 -9.58
CA ASP A 57 -17.82 -3.44 -10.21
C ASP A 57 -17.52 -2.14 -9.43
N SER A 58 -18.57 -1.47 -8.94
CA SER A 58 -18.44 -0.28 -8.09
C SER A 58 -17.76 -0.58 -6.75
N GLU A 59 -18.13 -1.68 -6.10
CA GLU A 59 -17.52 -2.11 -4.84
C GLU A 59 -16.05 -2.50 -5.03
N ILE A 60 -15.72 -3.21 -6.11
CA ILE A 60 -14.34 -3.55 -6.47
C ILE A 60 -13.50 -2.28 -6.63
N ARG A 61 -14.00 -1.28 -7.37
CA ARG A 61 -13.28 0.01 -7.55
C ARG A 61 -13.07 0.75 -6.23
N ARG A 62 -14.06 0.73 -5.33
CA ARG A 62 -13.92 1.31 -3.99
C ARG A 62 -12.86 0.58 -3.18
N LEU A 63 -12.82 -0.75 -3.25
CA LEU A 63 -11.82 -1.56 -2.57
C LEU A 63 -10.41 -1.30 -3.10
N LEU A 64 -10.22 -1.28 -4.42
CA LEU A 64 -8.95 -0.94 -5.07
C LEU A 64 -8.43 0.44 -4.63
N THR A 65 -9.33 1.42 -4.52
CA THR A 65 -8.99 2.76 -4.01
C THR A 65 -8.51 2.70 -2.56
N LYS A 66 -9.19 1.95 -1.70
CA LYS A 66 -8.78 1.75 -0.30
C LYS A 66 -7.43 1.05 -0.20
N MET A 67 -7.16 0.05 -1.05
CA MET A 67 -5.87 -0.66 -1.07
C MET A 67 -4.71 0.25 -1.50
N ARG A 68 -4.90 1.08 -2.51
CA ARG A 68 -3.91 2.10 -2.92
C ARG A 68 -3.64 3.09 -1.78
N SER A 69 -4.70 3.57 -1.12
CA SER A 69 -4.56 4.44 0.05
C SER A 69 -3.82 3.77 1.22
N LEU A 70 -4.10 2.48 1.48
CA LEU A 70 -3.39 1.71 2.49
C LEU A 70 -1.89 1.61 2.15
N ARG A 71 -1.55 1.26 0.91
CA ARG A 71 -0.16 1.19 0.43
C ARG A 71 0.57 2.52 0.62
N ASP A 72 -0.07 3.64 0.30
CA ASP A 72 0.55 4.96 0.48
C ASP A 72 0.74 5.30 1.96
N ARG A 73 -0.23 4.98 2.83
CA ARG A 73 -0.09 5.15 4.29
C ARG A 73 1.04 4.30 4.88
N VAL A 74 1.19 3.06 4.42
CA VAL A 74 2.28 2.17 4.86
C VAL A 74 3.64 2.68 4.37
N ASN A 75 3.72 3.21 3.15
CA ASN A 75 4.94 3.86 2.66
C ASN A 75 5.29 5.12 3.44
N ASN A 76 4.30 5.93 3.82
CA ASN A 76 4.50 7.08 4.68
C ASN A 76 5.01 6.66 6.07
N LEU A 77 4.51 5.56 6.61
CA LEU A 77 5.02 4.98 7.85
C LEU A 77 6.49 4.56 7.70
N ALA A 78 6.87 3.86 6.62
CA ALA A 78 8.27 3.50 6.37
C ALA A 78 9.20 4.72 6.35
N SER A 79 8.76 5.81 5.71
CA SER A 79 9.50 7.07 5.67
C SER A 79 9.58 7.76 7.03
N ALA A 80 8.53 7.66 7.86
CA ALA A 80 8.56 8.17 9.22
C ALA A 80 9.55 7.39 10.10
N VAL A 81 9.55 6.06 10.00
CA VAL A 81 10.50 5.21 10.73
C VAL A 81 11.94 5.51 10.32
N GLN A 82 12.21 5.60 9.02
CA GLN A 82 13.55 5.92 8.53
C GLN A 82 14.05 7.28 9.05
N ARG A 83 13.17 8.29 9.12
CA ARG A 83 13.54 9.60 9.67
C ARG A 83 13.85 9.52 11.16
N ALA A 84 13.04 8.80 11.93
CA ALA A 84 13.30 8.59 13.35
C ALA A 84 14.65 7.89 13.59
N GLU A 85 14.94 6.82 12.84
CA GLU A 85 16.23 6.11 12.92
C GLU A 85 17.43 7.02 12.58
N GLN A 86 17.29 7.87 11.55
CA GLN A 86 18.33 8.82 11.16
C GLN A 86 18.55 9.94 12.19
N GLU A 87 17.48 10.41 12.83
CA GLU A 87 17.57 11.42 13.89
C GLU A 87 18.25 10.87 15.14
N ASP A 88 17.90 9.64 15.54
CA ASP A 88 18.53 8.97 16.67
C ASP A 88 20.02 8.73 16.42
N GLU A 89 20.40 8.25 15.23
CA GLU A 89 21.81 8.05 14.89
C GLU A 89 22.60 9.36 14.90
N LYS A 90 22.04 10.44 14.33
CA LYS A 90 22.68 11.77 14.38
C LYS A 90 22.91 12.25 15.81
N ARG A 91 21.95 12.05 16.72
CA ARG A 91 22.10 12.40 18.14
C ARG A 91 23.22 11.61 18.79
N ARG A 92 23.30 10.29 18.54
CA ARG A 92 24.34 9.43 19.09
C ARG A 92 25.74 9.83 18.59
N LEU A 93 25.89 10.14 17.32
CA LEU A 93 27.15 10.62 16.75
C LEU A 93 27.56 11.98 17.33
N ALA A 94 26.63 12.91 17.52
CA ALA A 94 26.89 14.21 18.14
C ALA A 94 27.31 14.08 19.61
N GLU A 95 26.66 13.20 20.39
CA GLU A 95 27.03 12.91 21.77
C GLU A 95 28.39 12.21 21.88
N ALA A 96 28.71 11.30 20.96
CA ALA A 96 30.02 10.66 20.92
C ALA A 96 31.14 11.67 20.62
N ALA A 97 30.91 12.57 19.66
CA ALA A 97 31.85 13.63 19.29
C ALA A 97 32.07 14.65 20.42
N SER A 98 31.01 15.02 21.16
CA SER A 98 31.12 15.94 22.30
C SER A 98 31.89 15.33 23.48
N LYS A 99 31.67 14.04 23.78
CA LYS A 99 32.41 13.30 24.81
C LYS A 99 33.89 13.14 24.44
N SER A 100 34.21 12.86 23.18
CA SER A 100 35.58 12.77 22.68
C SER A 100 36.33 14.11 22.79
N SER A 101 35.66 15.23 22.50
CA SER A 101 36.28 16.56 22.58
C SER A 101 36.48 17.06 24.01
N SER A 102 35.61 16.64 24.95
CA SER A 102 35.73 16.98 26.38
C SER A 102 36.82 16.15 27.10
N GLY A 103 37.03 14.89 26.69
CA GLY A 103 38.10 14.04 27.22
C GLY A 103 39.52 14.47 26.80
N SER A 104 39.65 15.11 25.63
CA SER A 104 40.95 15.56 25.11
C SER A 104 41.48 16.88 25.71
N ARG A 105 40.68 17.57 26.54
CA ARG A 105 41.00 18.93 27.05
C ARG A 105 41.43 18.96 28.52
N ARG A 106 41.73 17.79 29.12
CA ARG A 106 42.29 17.66 30.49
C ARG A 106 43.78 17.31 30.44
N TRP A 107 44.64 18.30 30.16
CA TRP A 107 46.08 18.27 30.44
C TRP A 107 46.53 19.69 30.76
#